data_AF-A0A800AGV7-F1
#
_entry.id   AF-A0A800AGV7-F1
#
_cell.length_a   1.000
_cell.length_b   1.000
_cell.length_c   1.000
_cell.angle_alpha   90.00
_cell.angle_beta   90.00
_cell.angle_gamma   90.00
#
_symmetry.space_group_name_H-M   'P 1'
#
loop_
_entity.id
_entity.type
_entity.pdbx_description
1 polymer ?
#
loop_
_entity_poly.entity_id
_entity_poly.type
_entity_poly.pdbx_seq_one_letter_code
_entity_poly.pdbx_strand_id
1 'polypeptide(L)'
;MAFKLPAALVADENASFMVMLDEFQNVTALSLPVIDVLRRQIMAETKVNYLVAGSEVGMMWDILESGAAPLYGHFSIHRVGTFTIDQSRAYILSVLKKHGLVIGEMGLSFLVTLTGVSSSLLNPRI
;
A
#
# COMPACT_ATOMS: atom_id res chain seq x y z
N MET A 1 4.85 15.06 -21.19
CA MET A 1 5.07 13.96 -22.15
C MET A 1 5.21 12.58 -21.48
N ALA A 2 5.53 12.47 -20.18
CA ALA A 2 5.80 11.18 -19.51
C ALA A 2 4.59 10.25 -19.21
N PHE A 3 3.35 10.78 -19.15
CA PHE A 3 2.19 10.00 -18.69
C PHE A 3 1.53 9.10 -19.76
N LYS A 4 2.02 9.06 -21.00
CA LYS A 4 1.45 8.21 -22.07
C LYS A 4 2.11 6.83 -22.16
N LEU A 5 3.15 6.58 -21.37
CA LEU A 5 3.91 5.33 -21.43
C LEU A 5 3.03 4.09 -21.16
N PRO A 6 2.18 4.05 -20.11
CA PRO A 6 1.35 2.86 -19.86
C PRO A 6 0.39 2.56 -21.00
N ALA A 7 -0.30 3.57 -21.54
CA ALA A 7 -1.18 3.41 -22.69
C ALA A 7 -0.45 2.97 -23.97
N ALA A 8 0.78 3.45 -24.19
CA ALA A 8 1.59 3.02 -25.32
C ALA A 8 1.97 1.53 -25.19
N LEU A 9 2.34 1.09 -23.99
CA LEU A 9 2.68 -0.31 -23.72
C LEU A 9 1.47 -1.24 -23.85
N VAL A 10 0.28 -0.81 -23.39
CA VAL A 10 -0.97 -1.54 -23.62
C VAL A 10 -1.24 -1.77 -25.10
N ALA A 11 -0.99 -0.75 -25.94
CA ALA A 11 -1.25 -0.83 -27.37
C ALA A 11 -0.29 -1.79 -28.09
N ASP A 12 0.96 -1.84 -27.64
CA ASP A 12 2.02 -2.67 -28.24
C ASP A 12 1.90 -4.15 -27.81
N GLU A 13 1.65 -4.40 -26.53
CA GLU A 13 1.66 -5.75 -25.97
C GLU A 13 0.27 -6.42 -25.93
N ASN A 14 -0.79 -5.66 -26.25
CA ASN A 14 -2.20 -6.06 -26.10
C ASN A 14 -2.53 -6.64 -24.71
N ALA A 15 -1.79 -6.23 -23.69
CA ALA A 15 -1.91 -6.68 -22.31
C ALA A 15 -2.49 -5.58 -21.42
N SER A 16 -3.00 -5.98 -20.24
CA SER A 16 -3.35 -5.04 -19.18
C SER A 16 -2.10 -4.65 -18.40
N PHE A 17 -1.97 -3.38 -18.06
CA PHE A 17 -0.83 -2.87 -17.28
C PHE A 17 -1.29 -2.44 -15.89
N MET A 18 -0.41 -2.60 -14.90
CA MET A 18 -0.62 -2.12 -13.54
C MET A 18 0.47 -1.12 -13.17
N VAL A 19 0.06 0.07 -12.72
CA VAL A 19 0.96 1.10 -12.19
C VAL A 19 0.80 1.11 -10.68
N MET A 20 1.90 0.86 -9.97
CA MET A 20 1.94 0.88 -8.50
C MET A 20 2.71 2.11 -8.05
N LEU A 21 2.09 2.96 -7.22
CA LEU A 21 2.70 4.16 -6.65
C LEU A 21 2.75 4.00 -5.13
N ASP A 22 3.97 3.89 -4.59
CA ASP A 22 4.20 3.85 -3.15
C ASP A 22 4.43 5.26 -2.59
N GLU A 23 4.09 5.43 -1.31
CA GLU A 23 4.05 6.73 -0.62
C GLU A 23 3.37 7.83 -1.43
N PHE A 24 2.21 7.49 -2.00
CA PHE A 24 1.47 8.33 -2.94
C PHE A 24 1.10 9.69 -2.37
N GLN A 25 0.94 9.82 -1.05
CA GLN A 25 0.68 11.12 -0.41
C GLN A 25 1.72 12.19 -0.74
N ASN A 26 2.96 11.78 -1.05
CA ASN A 26 4.06 12.70 -1.34
C ASN A 26 3.84 13.52 -2.62
N VAL A 27 2.91 13.09 -3.49
CA VAL A 27 2.55 13.86 -4.69
C VAL A 27 1.95 15.23 -4.34
N THR A 28 1.40 15.40 -3.14
CA THR A 28 0.86 16.69 -2.66
C THR A 28 1.96 17.72 -2.39
N ALA A 29 3.19 17.28 -2.11
CA ALA A 29 4.34 18.15 -1.92
C ALA A 29 4.95 18.63 -3.24
N LEU A 30 4.54 18.03 -4.37
CA LEU A 30 5.04 18.42 -5.68
C LEU A 30 4.30 19.67 -6.16
N SER A 31 5.05 20.67 -6.64
CA SER A 31 4.50 21.89 -7.25
C SER A 31 3.91 21.66 -8.66
N LEU A 32 3.58 20.41 -9.00
CA LEU A 32 3.15 19.97 -10.30
C LEU A 32 1.70 19.45 -10.22
N PRO A 33 0.89 19.59 -11.28
CA PRO A 33 -0.51 19.14 -11.29
C PRO A 33 -0.62 17.62 -11.49
N VAL A 34 0.14 16.84 -10.72
CA VAL A 34 0.25 15.38 -10.86
C VAL A 34 -1.11 14.71 -10.67
N ILE A 35 -1.86 15.12 -9.66
CA ILE A 35 -3.16 14.54 -9.31
C ILE A 35 -4.18 14.74 -10.44
N ASP A 36 -4.25 15.94 -11.04
CA ASP A 36 -5.15 16.22 -12.17
C ASP A 36 -4.77 15.47 -13.44
N VAL A 37 -3.47 15.26 -13.67
CA VAL A 37 -3.02 14.43 -14.79
C VAL A 37 -3.38 12.97 -14.56
N LEU A 38 -3.12 12.45 -13.36
CA LEU A 38 -3.44 11.07 -13.00
C LEU A 38 -4.94 10.79 -13.12
N ARG A 39 -5.79 11.69 -12.59
CA ARG A 39 -7.25 11.59 -12.70
C ARG A 39 -7.71 11.46 -14.15
N ARG A 40 -7.19 12.32 -15.02
CA ARG A 40 -7.52 12.28 -16.46
C ARG A 40 -7.10 10.96 -17.11
N GLN A 41 -5.96 10.39 -16.71
CA GLN A 41 -5.51 9.10 -17.24
C GLN A 41 -6.37 7.94 -16.75
N ILE A 42 -6.70 7.89 -15.46
CA ILE A 42 -7.59 6.87 -14.89
C ILE A 42 -8.94 6.85 -15.63
N MET A 43 -9.46 8.03 -15.97
CA MET A 43 -10.74 8.14 -16.71
C MET A 43 -10.63 7.76 -18.20
N ALA A 44 -9.44 7.87 -18.80
CA ALA A 44 -9.24 7.67 -20.23
C ALA A 44 -8.75 6.26 -20.60
N GLU A 45 -8.02 5.58 -19.70
CA GLU A 45 -7.30 4.35 -19.99
C GLU A 45 -8.00 3.11 -19.41
N THR A 46 -8.67 2.31 -20.23
CA THR A 46 -9.48 1.15 -19.77
C THR A 46 -8.70 -0.13 -19.48
N LYS A 47 -7.43 -0.21 -19.89
CA LYS A 47 -6.54 -1.37 -19.68
C LYS A 47 -5.36 -1.07 -18.76
N VAL A 48 -5.35 0.11 -18.12
CA VAL A 48 -4.34 0.50 -17.15
C VAL A 48 -4.99 0.55 -15.78
N ASN A 49 -4.49 -0.26 -14.86
CA ASN A 49 -4.95 -0.33 -13.49
C ASN A 49 -3.96 0.43 -12.59
N TYR A 50 -4.48 1.18 -11.63
CA TYR A 50 -3.66 1.96 -10.71
C TYR A 50 -3.82 1.40 -9.29
N LEU A 51 -2.70 1.14 -8.63
CA LEU A 51 -2.63 0.83 -7.21
C LEU A 51 -1.81 1.92 -6.54
N VAL A 52 -2.38 2.55 -5.52
CA VAL A 52 -1.68 3.54 -4.71
C VAL A 52 -1.57 3.03 -3.28
N ALA A 53 -0.39 3.18 -2.68
CA ALA A 53 -0.11 2.86 -1.30
C ALA A 53 0.46 4.10 -0.61
N GLY A 54 0.24 4.21 0.70
CA GLY A 54 0.74 5.31 1.50
C GLY A 54 0.60 5.03 2.99
N SER A 55 1.64 5.38 3.76
CA SER A 55 1.66 5.20 5.21
C SER A 55 0.91 6.32 5.96
N GLU A 56 0.88 7.54 5.40
CA GLU A 56 0.19 8.70 5.97
C GLU A 56 -1.30 8.69 5.66
N VAL A 57 -2.07 7.93 6.46
CA VAL A 57 -3.51 7.70 6.25
C VAL A 57 -4.32 8.99 6.14
N GLY A 58 -3.98 10.03 6.93
CA GLY A 58 -4.67 11.32 6.89
C GLY A 58 -4.53 12.02 5.54
N MET A 59 -3.31 12.08 5.00
CA MET A 59 -3.07 12.68 3.68
C MET A 59 -3.71 11.85 2.56
N MET A 60 -3.66 10.52 2.67
CA MET A 60 -4.32 9.63 1.72
C MET A 60 -5.85 9.83 1.71
N TRP A 61 -6.46 10.03 2.89
CA TRP A 61 -7.89 10.35 3.02
C TRP A 61 -8.25 11.66 2.29
N ASP A 62 -7.41 12.70 2.44
CA ASP A 62 -7.64 13.99 1.79
C ASP A 62 -7.55 13.91 0.26
N ILE A 63 -6.77 12.96 -0.28
CA ILE A 63 -6.58 12.76 -1.71
C ILE A 63 -7.63 11.83 -2.33
N LEU A 64 -8.06 10.79 -1.60
CA LEU A 64 -8.88 9.68 -2.15
C LEU A 64 -10.31 9.61 -1.62
N GLU A 65 -10.56 9.99 -0.37
CA GLU A 65 -11.77 9.59 0.37
C GLU A 65 -12.68 10.77 0.76
N SER A 66 -12.14 11.98 0.93
CA SER A 66 -12.98 13.14 1.25
C SER A 66 -13.89 13.54 0.07
N GLY A 67 -15.11 14.04 0.32
CA GLY A 67 -16.03 14.44 -0.75
C GLY A 67 -15.53 15.60 -1.63
N ALA A 68 -14.53 16.36 -1.16
CA ALA A 68 -13.83 17.39 -1.92
C ALA A 68 -12.48 16.88 -2.49
N ALA A 69 -12.15 15.61 -2.27
CA ALA A 69 -10.88 15.04 -2.65
C ALA A 69 -10.76 14.97 -4.18
N PRO A 70 -9.57 15.25 -4.75
CA PRO A 70 -9.38 15.25 -6.19
C PRO A 70 -9.69 13.90 -6.85
N LEU A 71 -9.46 12.79 -6.16
CA LEU A 71 -9.64 11.43 -6.69
C LEU A 71 -10.83 10.71 -6.04
N TYR A 72 -11.76 11.46 -5.42
CA TYR A 72 -12.95 10.89 -4.80
C TYR A 72 -13.72 9.98 -5.76
N GLY A 73 -14.01 8.76 -5.34
CA GLY A 73 -14.77 7.77 -6.11
C GLY A 73 -14.01 7.11 -7.26
N HIS A 74 -12.73 7.43 -7.49
CA HIS A 74 -11.92 6.82 -8.54
C HIS A 74 -11.15 5.57 -8.08
N PHE A 75 -11.09 5.30 -6.77
CA PHE A 75 -10.37 4.16 -6.18
C PHE A 75 -11.26 3.36 -5.23
N SER A 76 -11.03 2.04 -5.18
CA SER A 76 -11.48 1.20 -4.07
C SER A 76 -10.45 1.29 -2.95
N ILE A 77 -10.88 1.73 -1.77
CA ILE A 77 -9.98 1.97 -0.64
C ILE A 77 -9.94 0.72 0.25
N HIS A 78 -8.73 0.21 0.46
CA HIS A 78 -8.47 -0.90 1.36
C HIS A 78 -7.52 -0.45 2.47
N ARG A 79 -7.99 -0.49 3.71
CA ARG A 79 -7.16 -0.21 4.88
C ARG A 79 -6.51 -1.49 5.36
N VAL A 80 -5.19 -1.49 5.39
CA VAL A 80 -4.41 -2.58 5.99
C VAL A 80 -4.31 -2.32 7.48
N GLY A 81 -5.01 -3.13 8.26
CA GLY A 81 -4.97 -3.06 9.72
C GLY A 81 -3.72 -3.73 10.31
N THR A 82 -3.57 -3.60 11.62
CA THR A 82 -2.57 -4.38 12.38
C THR A 82 -2.93 -5.85 12.38
N PHE A 83 -1.95 -6.71 12.68
CA PHE A 83 -2.23 -8.12 12.88
C PHE A 83 -3.12 -8.30 14.12
N THR A 84 -3.85 -9.41 14.16
CA THR A 84 -4.43 -9.89 15.41
C THR A 84 -3.34 -10.52 16.28
N ILE A 85 -3.65 -10.79 17.55
CA ILE A 85 -2.76 -11.52 18.46
C ILE A 85 -2.41 -12.89 17.86
N ASP A 86 -3.40 -13.62 17.34
CA ASP A 86 -3.19 -14.95 16.77
C ASP A 86 -2.34 -14.91 15.49
N GLN A 87 -2.58 -13.92 14.62
CA GLN A 87 -1.76 -13.69 13.42
C GLN A 87 -0.32 -13.32 13.80
N SER A 88 -0.14 -12.48 14.83
CA SER A 88 1.18 -12.10 15.34
C SER A 88 1.92 -13.31 15.92
N ARG A 89 1.24 -14.15 16.70
CA ARG A 89 1.79 -15.41 17.24
C ARG A 89 2.21 -16.35 16.13
N ALA A 90 1.33 -16.59 15.15
CA ALA A 90 1.60 -17.44 14.00
C ALA A 90 2.79 -16.92 13.18
N TYR A 91 2.85 -15.60 12.96
CA TYR A 91 3.95 -14.96 12.25
C TYR A 91 5.28 -15.15 12.98
N ILE A 92 5.37 -14.82 14.27
CA ILE A 92 6.58 -14.99 15.08
C ILE A 92 7.05 -16.44 15.07
N LEU A 93 6.13 -17.39 15.29
CA LEU A 93 6.46 -18.82 15.25
C LEU A 93 6.98 -19.24 13.87
N SER A 94 6.42 -18.71 12.79
CA SER A 94 6.89 -19.01 11.42
C SER A 94 8.31 -18.49 11.18
N VAL A 95 8.65 -17.29 11.70
CA VAL A 95 9.98 -16.70 11.61
C VAL A 95 10.97 -17.51 12.45
N LEU A 96 10.64 -17.82 13.70
CA LEU A 96 11.51 -18.61 14.58
C LEU A 96 11.79 -20.00 14.00
N LYS A 97 10.76 -20.68 13.49
CA LYS A 97 10.89 -21.98 12.82
C LYS A 97 11.81 -21.90 11.60
N LYS A 98 11.69 -20.85 10.78
CA LYS A 98 12.56 -20.62 9.61
C LYS A 98 14.03 -20.48 10.02
N HIS A 99 14.31 -19.96 11.20
CA HIS A 99 15.66 -19.79 11.74
C HIS A 99 16.09 -20.92 12.69
N GLY A 100 15.30 -21.99 12.85
CA GLY A 100 15.62 -23.11 13.73
C GLY A 100 15.57 -22.77 15.23
N LEU A 101 14.91 -21.67 15.59
CA LEU A 101 14.78 -21.21 16.97
C LEU A 101 13.52 -21.77 17.61
N VAL A 102 13.62 -22.11 18.89
CA VAL A 102 12.50 -22.57 19.71
C VAL A 102 12.31 -21.58 20.85
N ILE A 103 11.06 -21.20 21.12
CA ILE A 103 10.70 -20.30 22.21
C ILE A 103 9.60 -20.94 23.05
N GLY A 104 9.64 -20.73 24.37
CA GLY A 104 8.54 -21.10 25.26
C GLY A 104 7.37 -20.11 25.17
N GLU A 105 6.19 -20.52 25.65
CA GLU A 105 4.96 -19.71 25.61
C GLU A 105 5.09 -18.35 26.29
N MET A 106 5.84 -18.27 27.39
CA MET A 106 6.10 -17.00 28.07
C MET A 106 6.89 -16.03 27.19
N GLY A 107 7.91 -16.53 26.48
CA GLY A 107 8.72 -15.71 25.56
C GLY A 107 7.92 -15.30 24.32
N LEU A 108 7.10 -16.20 23.77
CA LEU A 108 6.21 -15.87 22.65
C LEU A 108 5.21 -14.78 23.04
N SER A 109 4.59 -14.91 24.21
CA SER A 109 3.63 -13.93 24.71
C SER A 109 4.31 -12.58 24.96
N PHE A 110 5.51 -12.58 25.53
CA PHE A 110 6.32 -11.37 25.69
C PHE A 110 6.60 -10.68 24.34
N LEU A 111 7.02 -11.42 23.31
CA LEU A 111 7.29 -10.85 21.99
C LEU A 111 6.04 -10.23 21.36
N VAL A 112 4.90 -10.93 21.43
CA VAL A 112 3.62 -10.42 20.88
C VAL A 112 3.17 -9.15 21.60
N THR A 113 3.30 -9.12 22.94
CA THR A 113 2.97 -7.93 23.73
C THR A 113 3.93 -6.78 23.42
N LEU A 114 5.23 -7.04 23.28
CA LEU A 114 6.25 -6.04 23.00
C LEU A 114 6.07 -5.40 21.62
N THR A 115 5.72 -6.18 20.60
CA THR A 115 5.53 -5.67 19.23
C THR A 115 4.16 -5.07 19.00
N GLY A 116 3.26 -5.08 20.00
CA GLY A 116 1.97 -4.39 19.97
C GLY A 116 1.11 -4.75 18.77
N VAL A 117 1.19 -6.02 18.30
CA VAL A 117 0.57 -6.54 17.06
C VAL A 117 0.87 -5.75 15.77
N SER A 118 1.87 -4.87 15.78
CA SER A 118 2.33 -4.13 14.60
C SER A 118 3.21 -5.01 13.73
N SER A 119 2.83 -5.18 12.46
CA SER A 119 3.61 -5.94 11.48
C SER A 119 4.96 -5.28 11.14
N SER A 120 5.07 -3.96 11.23
CA SER A 120 6.33 -3.23 10.97
C SER A 120 7.41 -3.48 12.03
N LEU A 121 7.01 -3.69 13.29
CA LEU A 121 7.94 -4.06 14.37
C LEU A 121 8.37 -5.52 14.32
N LEU A 122 7.61 -6.35 13.59
CA LEU A 122 7.87 -7.78 13.42
C LEU A 122 8.77 -8.10 12.22
N ASN A 123 8.99 -7.13 11.32
CA ASN A 123 9.87 -7.26 10.16
C ASN A 123 10.73 -5.99 9.97
N PRO A 124 11.98 -5.96 10.47
CA PRO A 124 12.84 -4.76 10.38
C PRO A 124 13.42 -4.51 8.97
N ARG A 125 12.83 -5.08 7.92
CA ARG A 125 13.25 -4.92 6.51
C ARG A 125 12.18 -4.29 5.62
N ILE A 126 11.15 -3.69 6.22
CA ILE A 126 10.23 -2.74 5.56
C ILE A 126 10.61 -1.36 6.08
#